data_AF-A0A8T5M258-F1
#
_entry.id   AF-A0A8T5M258-F1
#
_cell.length_a   1.000
_cell.length_b   1.000
_cell.length_c   1.000
_cell.angle_alpha   90.00
_cell.angle_beta   90.00
_cell.angle_gamma   90.00
#
_symmetry.space_group_name_H-M   'P 1'
#
loop_
_entity.id
_entity.type
_entity.pdbx_description
1 polymer ?
#
loop_
_entity_poly.entity_id
_entity_poly.type
_entity_poly.pdbx_seq_one_letter_code
_entity_poly.pdbx_strand_id
1 'polypeptide(L)' 'ATAIKETDSIDSAVLKEYLKSIKDYEGASGNLEFGSTGGVLKNPILQIVEDGQLIAYQE' A
#
# COMPACT_ATOMS: atom_id res chain seq x y z
N ALA A 1 -12.55 -0.90 -1.59
CA ALA A 1 -13.82 -0.97 -0.82
C ALA A 1 -13.69 -1.73 0.51
N THR A 2 -12.55 -2.37 0.81
CA THR A 2 -12.35 -3.18 2.03
C THR A 2 -12.60 -2.39 3.31
N ALA A 3 -11.99 -1.21 3.48
CA ALA A 3 -12.20 -0.39 4.68
C ALA A 3 -13.67 -0.02 4.95
N ILE A 4 -14.46 0.28 3.91
CA ILE A 4 -15.90 0.55 4.03
C ILE A 4 -16.64 -0.69 4.51
N LYS A 5 -16.30 -1.87 3.97
CA LYS A 5 -16.94 -3.14 4.37
C LYS A 5 -16.61 -3.53 5.81
N GLU A 6 -15.38 -3.33 6.23
CA GLU A 6 -14.90 -3.72 7.57
C GLU A 6 -15.38 -2.76 8.67
N THR A 7 -15.64 -1.50 8.33
CA THR A 7 -16.13 -0.48 9.27
C THR A 7 -17.63 -0.24 9.20
N ASP A 8 -18.31 -0.81 8.19
CA ASP A 8 -19.70 -0.51 7.81
C ASP A 8 -19.99 1.01 7.78
N SER A 9 -19.03 1.78 7.28
CA SER A 9 -19.06 3.23 7.33
C SER A 9 -18.51 3.87 6.08
N ILE A 10 -19.07 5.02 5.73
CA ILE A 10 -18.53 5.95 4.71
C ILE A 10 -18.01 7.24 5.34
N ASP A 11 -18.04 7.35 6.67
CA ASP A 11 -17.51 8.49 7.40
C ASP A 11 -15.98 8.54 7.26
N SER A 12 -15.46 9.70 6.84
CA SER A 12 -14.04 9.84 6.53
C SER A 12 -13.14 9.76 7.76
N ALA A 13 -13.62 10.14 8.95
CA ALA A 13 -12.85 10.02 10.18
C ALA A 13 -12.73 8.56 10.60
N VAL A 14 -13.81 7.79 10.53
CA VAL A 14 -13.81 6.34 10.81
C VAL A 14 -12.88 5.60 9.86
N LEU A 15 -13.00 5.87 8.55
CA LEU A 15 -12.18 5.22 7.54
C LEU A 15 -10.70 5.58 7.66
N LYS A 16 -10.38 6.83 8.01
CA LYS A 16 -9.00 7.28 8.23
C LYS A 16 -8.34 6.51 9.37
N GLU A 17 -9.02 6.39 10.51
CA GLU A 17 -8.47 5.67 11.67
C GLU A 17 -8.33 4.18 11.38
N TYR A 18 -9.29 3.59 10.65
CA TYR A 18 -9.16 2.20 10.19
C TYR A 18 -7.98 2.01 9.23
N LEU A 19 -7.82 2.85 8.22
CA LEU A 19 -6.71 2.72 7.26
C LEU A 19 -5.33 2.81 7.94
N LYS A 20 -5.21 3.61 9.00
CA LYS A 20 -3.98 3.71 9.80
C LYS A 20 -3.72 2.50 10.71
N SER A 21 -4.72 1.69 11.00
CA SER A 21 -4.57 0.48 11.83
C SER A 21 -4.14 -0.75 11.01
N ILE A 22 -4.29 -0.69 9.69
CA ILE A 22 -3.88 -1.73 8.76
C ILE A 22 -2.35 -1.81 8.71
N LYS A 23 -1.80 -2.98 9.02
CA LYS A 23 -0.35 -3.26 8.92
C LYS A 23 0.01 -4.23 7.81
N ASP A 24 -0.90 -5.17 7.51
CA ASP A 24 -0.62 -6.31 6.64
C ASP A 24 -1.72 -6.49 5.58
N TYR A 25 -1.96 -5.47 4.75
CA TYR A 25 -2.92 -5.58 3.65
C TYR A 25 -2.23 -5.93 2.33
N GLU A 26 -2.44 -7.17 1.89
CA GLU A 26 -1.95 -7.67 0.61
C GLU A 26 -2.73 -7.07 -0.57
N GLY A 27 -2.14 -6.07 -1.23
CA GLY A 27 -2.65 -5.49 -2.45
C GLY A 27 -2.02 -6.09 -3.72
N ALA A 28 -2.53 -5.69 -4.88
CA ALA A 28 -1.96 -6.12 -6.17
C ALA A 28 -0.48 -5.72 -6.35
N SER A 29 -0.01 -4.71 -5.61
CA SER A 29 1.39 -4.29 -5.64
C SER A 29 2.25 -4.92 -4.53
N GLY A 30 1.70 -5.85 -3.74
CA GLY A 30 2.29 -6.36 -2.49
C GLY A 30 1.70 -5.69 -1.26
N ASN A 31 2.30 -5.96 -0.09
CA ASN A 31 1.81 -5.46 1.20
C ASN A 31 1.74 -3.92 1.26
N LEU A 32 0.65 -3.42 1.86
CA LEU A 32 0.35 -2.00 2.03
C LEU A 32 0.13 -1.69 3.52
N GLU A 33 0.94 -0.77 4.03
CA GLU A 33 0.80 -0.15 5.35
C GLU A 33 0.68 1.36 5.18
N PHE A 34 -0.21 2.02 5.94
CA PHE A 34 -0.36 3.48 5.90
C PHE A 34 0.32 4.14 7.11
N GLY A 35 1.22 5.08 6.83
CA GLY A 35 1.87 5.90 7.84
C GLY A 35 0.92 6.92 8.48
N SER A 36 1.39 7.55 9.55
CA SER A 36 0.61 8.53 10.34
C SER A 36 0.13 9.75 9.54
N THR A 37 0.85 10.09 8.47
CA THR A 37 0.57 11.20 7.54
C THR A 37 -0.28 10.78 6.33
N GLY A 38 -0.63 9.50 6.18
CA GLY A 38 -1.41 8.97 5.07
C GLY A 38 -0.59 8.49 3.87
N GLY A 39 0.74 8.60 3.92
CA GLY A 39 1.62 7.97 2.93
C GLY A 39 1.65 6.45 3.08
N VAL A 40 1.76 5.72 1.96
CA VAL A 40 1.97 4.27 2.00
C VAL A 40 3.43 3.99 2.35
N LEU A 41 3.66 3.18 3.37
CA LEU A 41 4.97 2.69 3.76
C LEU A 41 5.28 1.46 2.93
N LYS A 42 6.14 1.61 1.92
CA LYS A 42 6.56 0.51 1.06
C LYS A 42 7.98 0.72 0.58
N ASN A 43 8.75 -0.36 0.53
CA ASN A 43 10.09 -0.32 -0.03
C ASN A 43 10.03 -0.02 -1.54
N PRO A 44 10.87 0.89 -2.04
CA PRO A 44 10.99 1.10 -3.47
C PRO A 44 11.50 -0.19 -4.14
N ILE A 45 10.95 -0.49 -5.32
CA ILE A 45 11.49 -1.53 -6.19
C ILE A 45 12.21 -0.82 -7.32
N LEU A 46 13.51 -1.05 -7.42
CA LEU A 46 14.34 -0.49 -8.48
C LEU A 46 14.43 -1.50 -9.62
N GLN A 47 14.24 -1.03 -10.85
CA GLN A 47 14.31 -1.85 -12.06
C GLN A 47 15.13 -1.13 -13.13
N ILE A 48 15.82 -1.90 -13.96
CA ILE A 48 16.55 -1.40 -15.13
C ILE A 48 16.04 -2.10 -16.39
N VAL A 49 16.30 -1.47 -17.54
CA VAL A 49 16.00 -2.05 -18.86
C VAL A 49 17.28 -2.64 -19.43
N GLU A 50 17.30 -3.96 -19.62
CA GLU A 50 18.38 -4.68 -20.28
C GLU A 50 17.78 -5.52 -21.42
N ASP A 51 18.30 -5.35 -22.64
CA ASP A 51 17.81 -6.03 -23.85
C ASP A 51 16.27 -5.95 -24.06
N GLY A 52 15.68 -4.80 -23.72
CA GLY A 52 14.24 -4.55 -23.85
C GLY A 52 13.39 -5.22 -22.76
N GLN A 53 13.99 -5.84 -21.74
CA GLN A 53 13.31 -6.45 -20.60
C GLN A 53 13.52 -5.62 -19.34
N LEU A 54 12.49 -5.58 -18.47
CA LEU A 54 12.62 -5.04 -17.13
C LEU A 54 13.22 -6.10 -16.21
N ILE A 55 14.38 -5.81 -15.65
CA ILE A 55 15.05 -6.66 -14.67
C ILE A 55 15.17 -5.94 -13.33
N ALA A 56 15.16 -6.70 -12.23
CA ALA A 56 15.34 -6.15 -10.90
C ALA A 56 16.77 -5.59 -10.77
N TYR A 57 16.89 -4.35 -10.30
CA TYR A 57 18.19 -3.76 -10.00
C TYR A 57 18.81 -4.48 -8.79
N GLN A 58 20.07 -4.86 -8.91
CA GLN A 58 20.90 -5.39 -7.83
C GLN A 58 22.05 -4.39 -7.61
N GLU A 59 22.30 -4.01 -6.36
CA GLU A 59 23.46 -3.19 -5.97
C GLU A 59 24.79 -3.94 -6.11
#